data_AF-A0A0F7VJ66-F1
#
_entry.id   AF-A0A0F7VJ66-F1
#
_cell.length_a   1.000
_cell.length_b   1.000
_cell.length_c   1.000
_cell.angle_alpha   90.00
_cell.angle_beta   90.00
_cell.angle_gamma   90.00
#
_symmetry.space_group_name_H-M   'P 1'
#
loop_
_entity.id
_entity.type
_entity.pdbx_description
1 polymer ?
#
loop_
_entity_poly.entity_id
_entity_poly.type
_entity_poly.pdbx_seq_one_letter_code
_entity_poly.pdbx_strand_id
1 'polypeptide(L)'
;MTTISHACPSLTNNDAAVLQALFDAESSPSSGVTVDSSLPPWPTTVNVSQQDLDNLKAQEAQIILKLQTHETPSQKTVQSALEELNALLEQHPTYPPAYTNRAQTLRLLADLEYKQRHAEAEPQSAESNTDEALFHPEAADLSARIFADLGKAITLATPASPADPISSLQARLLADAHTHRGYLLLKAARVKKTRSDGEVQNVMPERLRGYSADQLEEMASRDFFFGGRYGNKVAQQLAVQTNPYAKMCGAIVKEAMRKEMEG
;
A
#
# COMPACT_ATOMS: atom_id res chain seq x y z
N MET A 1 34.16 -46.39 -4.01
CA MET A 1 33.56 -45.54 -2.96
C MET A 1 34.23 -44.19 -3.00
N THR A 2 33.62 -43.22 -3.67
CA THR A 2 34.09 -41.83 -3.70
C THR A 2 33.39 -41.05 -2.58
N THR A 3 34.16 -40.73 -1.54
CA THR A 3 33.70 -39.87 -0.44
C THR A 3 33.69 -38.42 -0.94
N ILE A 4 32.49 -37.84 -1.08
CA ILE A 4 32.34 -36.41 -1.37
C ILE A 4 32.62 -35.66 -0.07
N SER A 5 33.75 -34.96 -0.01
CA SER A 5 34.07 -34.10 1.12
C SER A 5 33.16 -32.87 1.06
N HIS A 6 32.35 -32.66 2.10
CA HIS A 6 31.53 -31.45 2.22
C HIS A 6 32.46 -30.24 2.34
N ALA A 7 32.61 -29.47 1.26
CA ALA A 7 33.18 -28.14 1.31
C ALA A 7 32.12 -27.22 1.94
N CYS A 8 32.32 -26.81 3.19
CA CYS A 8 31.60 -25.67 3.75
C CYS A 8 32.33 -24.41 3.29
N PRO A 9 31.84 -23.67 2.28
CA PRO A 9 32.49 -22.44 1.86
C PRO A 9 32.44 -21.45 3.04
N SER A 10 33.60 -20.98 3.49
CA SER A 10 33.69 -19.88 4.45
C SER A 10 33.42 -18.58 3.71
N LEU A 11 32.14 -18.22 3.61
CA LEU A 11 31.72 -16.94 3.06
C LEU A 11 32.09 -15.84 4.05
N THR A 12 32.70 -14.77 3.57
CA THR A 12 32.85 -13.57 4.40
C THR A 12 31.48 -12.90 4.60
N ASN A 13 31.35 -12.04 5.62
CA ASN A 13 30.10 -11.28 5.81
C ASN A 13 29.73 -10.45 4.56
N ASN A 14 30.72 -10.03 3.78
CA ASN A 14 30.49 -9.29 2.54
C ASN A 14 30.00 -10.22 1.41
N ASP A 15 30.59 -11.41 1.26
CA ASP A 15 30.15 -12.41 0.27
C ASP A 15 28.73 -12.92 0.58
N ALA A 16 28.42 -13.15 1.85
CA ALA A 16 27.07 -13.51 2.28
C ALA A 16 26.06 -12.40 2.00
N ALA A 17 26.42 -11.13 2.24
CA ALA A 17 25.57 -9.98 1.92
C ALA A 17 25.38 -9.79 0.41
N VAL A 18 26.42 -10.04 -0.39
CA VAL A 18 26.37 -9.96 -1.86
C VAL A 18 25.54 -11.11 -2.45
N LEU A 19 25.71 -12.34 -1.96
CA LEU A 19 24.91 -13.48 -2.39
C LEU A 19 23.45 -13.33 -1.95
N GLN A 20 23.21 -12.86 -0.72
CA GLN A 20 21.86 -12.51 -0.29
C GLN A 20 21.31 -11.42 -1.22
N ALA A 21 22.04 -10.34 -1.51
CA ALA A 21 21.57 -9.31 -2.46
C ALA A 21 21.41 -9.82 -3.91
N LEU A 22 22.07 -10.90 -4.31
CA LEU A 22 21.93 -11.52 -5.63
C LEU A 22 20.70 -12.43 -5.71
N PHE A 23 20.40 -13.17 -4.63
CA PHE A 23 19.26 -14.08 -4.53
C PHE A 23 18.01 -13.43 -3.91
N ASP A 24 18.19 -12.25 -3.34
CA ASP A 24 17.23 -11.46 -2.58
C ASP A 24 17.56 -9.97 -2.81
N ALA A 25 17.55 -9.56 -4.09
CA ALA A 25 17.82 -8.18 -4.51
C ALA A 25 16.90 -7.15 -3.84
N GLU A 26 15.76 -7.61 -3.32
CA GLU A 26 14.80 -6.83 -2.53
C GLU A 26 15.16 -6.75 -1.03
N SER A 27 16.00 -7.62 -0.48
CA SER A 27 16.43 -7.56 0.94
C SER A 27 17.84 -6.99 1.13
N SER A 28 18.47 -6.45 0.08
CA SER A 28 19.78 -5.83 0.17
C SER A 28 19.76 -4.63 1.15
N PRO A 29 20.54 -4.66 2.26
CA PRO A 29 20.57 -3.59 3.26
C PRO A 29 21.19 -2.29 2.74
N SER A 30 21.93 -2.35 1.62
CA SER A 30 22.56 -1.21 0.94
C SER A 30 21.60 -0.37 0.07
N SER A 31 20.33 -0.79 -0.04
CA SER A 31 19.32 -0.12 -0.88
C SER A 31 18.39 0.81 -0.10
N GLY A 32 18.68 1.10 1.18
CA GLY A 32 17.88 2.03 1.98
C GLY A 32 17.85 3.42 1.36
N VAL A 33 16.66 4.04 1.28
CA VAL A 33 16.54 5.42 0.84
C VAL A 33 17.22 6.33 1.87
N THR A 34 18.08 7.24 1.41
CA THR A 34 18.72 8.23 2.27
C THR A 34 17.68 9.26 2.70
N VAL A 35 17.32 9.25 3.98
CA VAL A 35 16.42 10.25 4.56
C VAL A 35 17.25 11.35 5.20
N ASP A 36 17.05 12.58 4.73
CA ASP A 36 17.71 13.78 5.26
C ASP A 36 16.67 14.76 5.78
N SER A 37 16.70 15.00 7.10
CA SER A 37 15.76 15.90 7.78
C SER A 37 16.00 17.38 7.49
N SER A 38 17.14 17.75 6.92
CA SER A 38 17.44 19.12 6.51
C SER A 38 16.80 19.50 5.18
N LEU A 39 16.32 18.53 4.41
CA LEU A 39 15.68 18.76 3.12
C LEU A 39 14.30 19.41 3.27
N PRO A 40 13.88 20.23 2.29
CA PRO A 40 12.52 20.72 2.21
C PRO A 40 11.49 19.59 2.27
N PRO A 41 10.29 19.82 2.82
CA PRO A 41 9.29 18.75 3.00
C PRO A 41 8.88 18.04 1.71
N TRP A 42 8.90 18.73 0.58
CA TRP A 42 8.48 18.21 -0.72
C TRP A 42 9.51 18.49 -1.81
N PRO A 43 9.56 17.66 -2.87
CA PRO A 43 10.33 17.94 -4.07
C PRO A 43 9.98 19.30 -4.69
N THR A 44 10.93 19.91 -5.39
CA THR A 44 10.71 21.20 -6.08
C THR A 44 9.59 21.16 -7.11
N THR A 45 9.28 19.98 -7.65
CA THR A 45 8.16 19.73 -8.58
C THR A 45 6.78 19.97 -7.95
N VAL A 46 6.67 19.93 -6.61
CA VAL A 46 5.40 20.20 -5.90
C VAL A 46 5.04 21.69 -5.94
N ASN A 47 6.00 22.60 -6.17
CA ASN A 47 5.79 24.04 -6.38
C ASN A 47 4.80 24.71 -5.39
N VAL A 48 4.98 24.45 -4.09
CA VAL A 48 4.21 25.07 -3.01
C VAL A 48 5.15 25.97 -2.20
N SER A 49 4.76 27.23 -1.95
CA SER A 49 5.55 28.14 -1.13
C SER A 49 5.56 27.69 0.34
N GLN A 50 6.55 28.10 1.12
CA GLN A 50 6.61 27.73 2.54
C GLN A 50 5.40 28.26 3.33
N GLN A 51 4.93 29.48 3.02
CA GLN A 51 3.75 30.06 3.66
C GLN A 51 2.48 29.29 3.31
N ASP A 52 2.31 28.89 2.05
CA ASP A 52 1.17 28.08 1.62
C ASP A 52 1.23 26.69 2.26
N LEU A 53 2.42 26.11 2.40
CA LEU A 53 2.60 24.80 3.01
C LEU A 53 2.12 24.76 4.47
N ASP A 54 2.40 25.80 5.25
CA ASP A 54 1.97 25.87 6.65
C ASP A 54 0.45 26.03 6.77
N ASN A 55 -0.16 26.84 5.88
CA ASN A 55 -1.61 26.96 5.77
C ASN A 55 -2.26 25.62 5.37
N LEU A 56 -1.69 24.93 4.39
CA LEU A 56 -2.17 23.63 3.90
C LEU A 56 -2.12 22.57 4.99
N LYS A 57 -1.03 22.49 5.75
CA LYS A 57 -0.90 21.57 6.90
C LYS A 57 -1.95 21.88 7.97
N ALA A 58 -2.20 23.15 8.26
CA ALA A 58 -3.21 23.54 9.24
C ALA A 58 -4.63 23.17 8.79
N GLN A 59 -4.97 23.43 7.52
CA GLN A 59 -6.26 23.04 6.93
C GLN A 59 -6.42 21.52 6.92
N GLU A 60 -5.40 20.79 6.48
CA GLU A 60 -5.36 19.33 6.50
C GLU A 60 -5.61 18.78 7.91
N ALA A 61 -4.89 19.28 8.91
CA ALA A 61 -5.05 18.83 10.30
C ALA A 61 -6.48 19.06 10.82
N GLN A 62 -7.13 20.17 10.44
CA GLN A 62 -8.51 20.45 10.80
C GLN A 62 -9.49 19.47 10.14
N ILE A 63 -9.30 19.15 8.86
CA ILE A 63 -10.13 18.16 8.14
C ILE A 63 -10.02 16.79 8.81
N ILE A 64 -8.78 16.35 9.08
CA ILE A 64 -8.53 15.03 9.68
C ILE A 64 -9.08 14.96 11.11
N LEU A 65 -8.94 16.03 11.90
CA LEU A 65 -9.48 16.09 13.25
C LEU A 65 -11.01 15.90 13.26
N LYS A 66 -11.74 16.50 12.31
CA LYS A 66 -13.20 16.31 12.16
C LYS A 66 -13.56 14.83 11.94
N LEU A 67 -12.76 14.10 11.16
CA LEU A 67 -12.97 12.68 10.89
C LEU A 67 -12.63 11.79 12.09
N GLN A 68 -11.70 12.21 12.95
CA GLN A 68 -11.22 11.46 14.11
C GLN A 68 -11.95 11.80 15.42
N THR A 69 -12.81 12.82 15.42
CA THR A 69 -13.50 13.29 16.63
C THR A 69 -14.41 12.21 17.25
N HIS A 70 -14.98 11.35 16.42
CA HIS A 70 -15.85 10.25 16.83
C HIS A 70 -15.28 8.93 16.30
N GLU A 71 -15.46 7.83 17.04
CA GLU A 71 -15.03 6.49 16.63
C GLU A 71 -15.61 6.10 15.27
N THR A 72 -16.86 6.51 15.00
CA THR A 72 -17.50 6.42 13.69
C THR A 72 -18.07 7.79 13.30
N PRO A 73 -17.43 8.54 12.36
CA PRO A 73 -17.97 9.82 11.94
C PRO A 73 -19.24 9.62 11.09
N SER A 74 -20.16 10.57 11.18
CA SER A 74 -21.38 10.55 10.38
C SER A 74 -21.07 10.65 8.89
N GLN A 75 -21.91 10.07 8.03
CA GLN A 75 -21.76 10.19 6.57
C GLN A 75 -21.69 11.65 6.12
N LYS A 76 -22.47 12.55 6.75
CA LYS A 76 -22.43 13.99 6.48
C LYS A 76 -21.06 14.61 6.81
N THR A 77 -20.45 14.19 7.91
CA THR A 77 -19.09 14.63 8.29
C THR A 77 -18.06 14.17 7.26
N VAL A 78 -18.17 12.91 6.80
CA VAL A 78 -17.28 12.35 5.78
C VAL A 78 -17.44 13.06 4.44
N GLN A 79 -18.66 13.34 4.02
CA GLN A 79 -18.95 14.11 2.79
C GLN A 79 -18.41 15.54 2.88
N SER A 80 -18.62 16.24 4.00
CA SER A 80 -18.04 17.58 4.24
C SER A 80 -16.52 17.56 4.13
N ALA A 81 -15.86 16.56 4.73
CA ALA A 81 -14.40 16.42 4.64
C ALA A 81 -13.93 16.17 3.19
N LEU A 82 -14.70 15.40 2.39
CA LEU A 82 -14.39 15.20 0.98
C LEU A 82 -14.52 16.49 0.17
N GLU A 83 -15.53 17.31 0.43
CA GLU A 83 -15.69 18.63 -0.21
C GLU A 83 -14.50 19.53 0.12
N GLU A 84 -14.09 19.59 1.38
CA GLU A 84 -12.92 20.36 1.82
C GLU A 84 -11.62 19.87 1.15
N LEU A 85 -11.42 18.55 1.05
CA LEU A 85 -10.25 17.96 0.36
C LEU A 85 -10.29 18.21 -1.16
N ASN A 86 -11.46 18.22 -1.77
CA ASN A 86 -11.60 18.55 -3.19
C ASN A 86 -11.24 20.01 -3.44
N ALA A 87 -11.75 20.95 -2.63
CA ALA A 87 -11.41 22.37 -2.74
C ALA A 87 -9.90 22.61 -2.55
N LEU A 88 -9.27 21.90 -1.61
CA LEU A 88 -7.82 21.96 -1.40
C LEU A 88 -7.06 21.49 -2.65
N LEU A 89 -7.50 20.39 -3.28
CA LEU A 89 -6.88 19.86 -4.49
C LEU A 89 -7.15 20.69 -5.75
N GLU A 90 -8.25 21.44 -5.80
CA GLU A 90 -8.50 22.42 -6.87
C GLU A 90 -7.54 23.61 -6.78
N GLN A 91 -7.23 24.06 -5.56
CA GLN A 91 -6.30 25.17 -5.31
C GLN A 91 -4.84 24.73 -5.42
N HIS A 92 -4.52 23.52 -4.97
CA HIS A 92 -3.16 22.98 -4.90
C HIS A 92 -3.09 21.55 -5.49
N PRO A 93 -3.21 21.39 -6.82
CA PRO A 93 -3.26 20.08 -7.48
C PRO A 93 -1.96 19.28 -7.40
N THR A 94 -0.87 19.89 -6.93
CA THR A 94 0.43 19.25 -6.74
C THR A 94 0.69 18.84 -5.30
N TYR A 95 -0.22 19.12 -4.34
CA TYR A 95 -0.03 18.81 -2.91
C TYR A 95 -0.31 17.33 -2.60
N PRO A 96 0.71 16.49 -2.35
CA PRO A 96 0.52 15.05 -2.25
C PRO A 96 -0.35 14.56 -1.07
N PRO A 97 -0.23 15.11 0.16
CA PRO A 97 -1.01 14.62 1.32
C PRO A 97 -2.53 14.70 1.14
N ALA A 98 -3.03 15.70 0.42
CA ALA A 98 -4.47 15.81 0.20
C ALA A 98 -5.02 14.64 -0.62
N TYR A 99 -4.25 14.08 -1.55
CA TYR A 99 -4.63 12.87 -2.28
C TYR A 99 -4.67 11.64 -1.37
N THR A 100 -3.69 11.43 -0.50
CA THR A 100 -3.70 10.29 0.44
C THR A 100 -4.86 10.39 1.43
N ASN A 101 -5.13 11.59 1.92
CA ASN A 101 -6.26 11.81 2.82
C ASN A 101 -7.58 11.59 2.12
N ARG A 102 -7.76 12.11 0.90
CA ARG A 102 -8.97 11.88 0.12
C ARG A 102 -9.19 10.40 -0.16
N ALA A 103 -8.14 9.66 -0.50
CA ALA A 103 -8.21 8.21 -0.64
C ALA A 103 -8.68 7.51 0.64
N GLN A 104 -8.19 7.92 1.81
CA GLN A 104 -8.63 7.36 3.10
C GLN A 104 -10.07 7.76 3.45
N THR A 105 -10.46 9.01 3.20
CA THR A 105 -11.84 9.50 3.43
C THR A 105 -12.85 8.80 2.51
N LEU A 106 -12.49 8.54 1.24
CA LEU A 106 -13.32 7.78 0.30
C LEU A 106 -13.51 6.32 0.77
N ARG A 107 -12.49 5.70 1.38
CA ARG A 107 -12.63 4.36 1.98
C ARG A 107 -13.61 4.35 3.14
N LEU A 108 -13.53 5.38 3.98
CA LEU A 108 -14.46 5.54 5.09
C LEU A 108 -15.89 5.74 4.59
N LEU A 109 -16.08 6.51 3.52
CA LEU A 109 -17.38 6.66 2.87
C LEU A 109 -17.90 5.31 2.34
N ALA A 110 -17.07 4.54 1.63
CA ALA A 110 -17.46 3.23 1.12
C ALA A 110 -17.89 2.27 2.25
N ASP A 111 -17.16 2.25 3.37
CA ASP A 111 -17.51 1.43 4.54
C ASP A 111 -18.85 1.86 5.18
N LEU A 112 -19.07 3.17 5.35
CA LEU A 112 -20.33 3.69 5.89
C LEU A 112 -21.52 3.37 4.99
N GLU A 113 -21.37 3.59 3.68
CA GLU A 113 -22.42 3.32 2.72
C GLU A 113 -22.74 1.82 2.61
N TYR A 114 -21.72 0.95 2.69
CA TYR A 114 -21.90 -0.49 2.75
C TYR A 114 -22.68 -0.90 4.01
N LYS A 115 -22.25 -0.43 5.18
CA LYS A 115 -22.92 -0.72 6.46
C LYS A 115 -24.37 -0.25 6.48
N GLN A 116 -24.66 0.94 5.96
CA GLN A 116 -26.01 1.48 5.92
C GLN A 116 -26.96 0.60 5.07
N ARG A 117 -26.47 0.08 3.94
CA ARG A 117 -27.27 -0.75 3.03
C ARG A 117 -27.46 -2.18 3.55
N HIS A 118 -26.48 -2.71 4.29
CA HIS A 118 -26.50 -4.07 4.82
C HIS A 118 -26.87 -4.18 6.30
N ALA A 119 -27.26 -3.07 6.95
CA ALA A 119 -27.65 -3.01 8.36
C ALA A 119 -28.88 -3.89 8.70
N GLU A 120 -29.72 -4.22 7.71
CA GLU A 120 -30.94 -5.02 7.91
C GLU A 120 -30.73 -6.53 7.67
N ALA A 121 -29.57 -6.95 7.15
CA ALA A 121 -29.41 -8.29 6.59
C ALA A 121 -28.79 -9.35 7.54
N GLU A 122 -27.83 -9.04 8.43
CA GLU A 122 -27.25 -10.06 9.34
C GLU A 122 -26.67 -9.53 10.67
N PRO A 123 -27.04 -10.10 11.84
CA PRO A 123 -26.43 -9.78 13.14
C PRO A 123 -25.23 -10.65 13.56
N GLN A 124 -24.67 -11.55 12.72
CA GLN A 124 -23.83 -12.67 13.22
C GLN A 124 -22.44 -12.89 12.58
N SER A 125 -21.84 -11.92 11.91
CA SER A 125 -20.38 -11.94 11.65
C SER A 125 -19.74 -10.62 12.07
N ALA A 126 -19.39 -10.53 13.36
CA ALA A 126 -18.81 -9.34 14.00
C ALA A 126 -17.38 -8.98 13.52
N GLU A 127 -16.86 -9.68 12.50
CA GLU A 127 -15.72 -9.24 11.71
C GLU A 127 -16.22 -8.92 10.31
N SER A 128 -16.80 -7.72 10.15
CA SER A 128 -17.07 -7.16 8.81
C SER A 128 -15.81 -7.34 7.97
N ASN A 129 -15.89 -8.21 6.96
CA ASN A 129 -14.89 -8.27 5.91
C ASN A 129 -14.97 -6.91 5.18
N THR A 130 -14.23 -5.92 5.68
CA THR A 130 -14.00 -4.62 5.04
C THR A 130 -13.46 -4.77 3.61
N ASP A 131 -13.03 -5.98 3.25
CA ASP A 131 -12.67 -6.44 1.92
C ASP A 131 -13.86 -6.37 0.94
N GLU A 132 -15.12 -6.50 1.39
CA GLU A 132 -16.29 -6.48 0.50
C GLU A 132 -16.79 -5.06 0.22
N ALA A 133 -16.74 -4.15 1.18
CA ALA A 133 -17.32 -2.82 1.06
C ALA A 133 -16.75 -2.01 -0.12
N LEU A 134 -15.43 -2.10 -0.34
CA LEU A 134 -14.75 -1.37 -1.42
C LEU A 134 -14.85 -2.09 -2.77
N PHE A 135 -15.01 -3.41 -2.74
CA PHE A 135 -15.15 -4.27 -3.91
C PHE A 135 -16.60 -4.78 -3.95
N HIS A 136 -17.51 -3.83 -4.06
CA HIS A 136 -18.93 -4.01 -4.38
C HIS A 136 -19.27 -3.11 -5.57
N PRO A 137 -20.20 -3.47 -6.49
CA PRO A 137 -20.41 -2.73 -7.73
C PRO A 137 -20.72 -1.23 -7.53
N GLU A 138 -21.43 -0.89 -6.47
CA GLU A 138 -21.83 0.47 -6.08
C GLU A 138 -20.64 1.30 -5.58
N ALA A 139 -19.55 0.65 -5.15
CA ALA A 139 -18.31 1.30 -4.75
C ALA A 139 -17.27 1.35 -5.89
N ALA A 140 -17.63 0.96 -7.12
CA ALA A 140 -16.69 0.93 -8.25
C ALA A 140 -16.07 2.30 -8.54
N ASP A 141 -16.87 3.38 -8.48
CA ASP A 141 -16.36 4.74 -8.71
C ASP A 141 -15.46 5.22 -7.56
N LEU A 142 -15.85 4.92 -6.31
CA LEU A 142 -15.06 5.24 -5.13
C LEU A 142 -13.70 4.53 -5.18
N SER A 143 -13.70 3.23 -5.45
CA SER A 143 -12.49 2.41 -5.55
C SER A 143 -11.59 2.87 -6.69
N ALA A 144 -12.13 3.18 -7.87
CA ALA A 144 -11.36 3.74 -8.98
C ALA A 144 -10.69 5.07 -8.59
N ARG A 145 -11.40 5.95 -7.87
CA ARG A 145 -10.88 7.24 -7.42
C ARG A 145 -9.81 7.10 -6.35
N ILE A 146 -9.97 6.17 -5.40
CA ILE A 146 -8.97 5.84 -4.39
C ILE A 146 -7.64 5.41 -5.03
N PHE A 147 -7.67 4.51 -6.02
CA PHE A 147 -6.46 4.10 -6.73
C PHE A 147 -5.82 5.25 -7.52
N ALA A 148 -6.64 6.13 -8.12
CA ALA A 148 -6.14 7.32 -8.81
C ALA A 148 -5.41 8.27 -7.85
N ASP A 149 -6.01 8.54 -6.70
CA ASP A 149 -5.46 9.45 -5.69
C ASP A 149 -4.15 8.91 -5.10
N LEU A 150 -4.11 7.63 -4.71
CA LEU A 150 -2.87 7.00 -4.23
C LEU A 150 -1.78 7.01 -5.29
N GLY A 151 -2.12 6.71 -6.55
CA GLY A 151 -1.19 6.80 -7.66
C GLY A 151 -0.65 8.22 -7.87
N LYS A 152 -1.51 9.23 -7.77
CA LYS A 152 -1.13 10.63 -7.92
C LYS A 152 -0.24 11.10 -6.77
N ALA A 153 -0.57 10.76 -5.53
CA ALA A 153 0.26 11.07 -4.36
C ALA A 153 1.67 10.48 -4.49
N ILE A 154 1.77 9.20 -4.84
CA ILE A 154 3.05 8.52 -5.08
C ILE A 154 3.83 9.21 -6.19
N THR A 155 3.17 9.50 -7.32
CA THR A 155 3.84 10.15 -8.46
C THR A 155 4.41 11.52 -8.11
N LEU A 156 3.66 12.34 -7.36
CA LEU A 156 4.09 13.67 -6.97
C LEU A 156 5.20 13.66 -5.91
N ALA A 157 5.18 12.66 -5.02
CA ALA A 157 6.13 12.55 -3.92
C ALA A 157 7.38 11.73 -4.28
N THR A 158 7.40 10.97 -5.38
CA THR A 158 8.57 10.15 -5.76
C THR A 158 9.72 11.05 -6.22
N PRO A 159 10.96 10.85 -5.73
CA PRO A 159 12.11 11.61 -6.20
C PRO A 159 12.43 11.34 -7.67
N ALA A 160 13.15 12.27 -8.32
CA ALA A 160 13.50 12.13 -9.74
C ALA A 160 14.43 10.94 -9.99
N SER A 161 15.39 10.70 -9.10
CA SER A 161 16.24 9.51 -9.09
C SER A 161 15.98 8.64 -7.86
N PRO A 162 15.99 7.30 -7.99
CA PRO A 162 15.89 6.38 -6.85
C PRO A 162 17.01 6.50 -5.80
N ALA A 163 18.10 7.16 -6.16
CA ALA A 163 19.25 7.41 -5.29
C ALA A 163 19.22 8.81 -4.63
N ASP A 164 18.30 9.69 -5.03
CA ASP A 164 18.21 11.02 -4.43
C ASP A 164 17.74 10.92 -2.97
N PRO A 165 18.33 11.71 -2.06
CA PRO A 165 17.84 11.76 -0.70
C PRO A 165 16.46 12.41 -0.66
N ILE A 166 15.63 11.97 0.30
CA ILE A 166 14.27 12.51 0.49
C ILE A 166 14.09 13.01 1.91
N SER A 167 13.12 13.92 2.09
CA SER A 167 12.77 14.41 3.42
C SER A 167 12.06 13.36 4.27
N SER A 168 12.07 13.52 5.60
CA SER A 168 11.33 12.63 6.50
C SER A 168 9.81 12.62 6.23
N LEU A 169 9.25 13.76 5.79
CA LEU A 169 7.82 13.86 5.48
C LEU A 169 7.48 13.12 4.17
N GLN A 170 8.33 13.29 3.15
CA GLN A 170 8.21 12.61 1.87
C GLN A 170 8.33 11.10 2.05
N ALA A 171 9.30 10.64 2.84
CA ALA A 171 9.47 9.22 3.17
C ALA A 171 8.21 8.65 3.83
N ARG A 172 7.68 9.34 4.85
CA ARG A 172 6.45 8.89 5.54
C ARG A 172 5.26 8.80 4.58
N LEU A 173 5.02 9.83 3.78
CA LEU A 173 3.91 9.83 2.83
C LEU A 173 4.05 8.69 1.80
N LEU A 174 5.24 8.52 1.22
CA LEU A 174 5.49 7.44 0.26
C LEU A 174 5.30 6.07 0.91
N ALA A 175 5.81 5.89 2.13
CA ALA A 175 5.64 4.66 2.89
C ALA A 175 4.15 4.34 3.09
N ASP A 176 3.37 5.32 3.54
CA ASP A 176 1.93 5.16 3.81
C ASP A 176 1.13 4.95 2.53
N ALA A 177 1.37 5.73 1.48
CA ALA A 177 0.64 5.64 0.21
C ALA A 177 0.89 4.30 -0.51
N HIS A 178 2.14 3.84 -0.56
CA HIS A 178 2.47 2.54 -1.12
C HIS A 178 1.86 1.41 -0.29
N THR A 179 1.97 1.47 1.03
CA THR A 179 1.39 0.46 1.93
C THR A 179 -0.13 0.38 1.74
N HIS A 180 -0.79 1.54 1.69
CA HIS A 180 -2.23 1.63 1.47
C HIS A 180 -2.62 1.03 0.12
N ARG A 181 -1.96 1.42 -0.98
CA ARG A 181 -2.26 0.86 -2.30
C ARG A 181 -2.00 -0.64 -2.37
N GLY A 182 -0.91 -1.12 -1.76
CA GLY A 182 -0.57 -2.53 -1.65
C GLY A 182 -1.65 -3.34 -0.93
N TYR A 183 -2.18 -2.83 0.18
CA TYR A 183 -3.32 -3.46 0.87
C TYR A 183 -4.55 -3.58 -0.03
N LEU A 184 -4.88 -2.54 -0.79
CA LEU A 184 -6.05 -2.59 -1.69
C LEU A 184 -5.85 -3.59 -2.82
N LEU A 185 -4.64 -3.68 -3.38
CA LEU A 185 -4.30 -4.68 -4.41
C LEU A 185 -4.36 -6.10 -3.85
N LEU A 186 -3.84 -6.32 -2.64
CA LEU A 186 -3.91 -7.63 -1.98
C LEU A 186 -5.37 -8.03 -1.71
N LYS A 187 -6.21 -7.09 -1.29
CA LYS A 187 -7.66 -7.32 -1.12
C LYS A 187 -8.33 -7.62 -2.46
N ALA A 188 -8.03 -6.88 -3.52
CA ALA A 188 -8.54 -7.14 -4.86
C ALA A 188 -8.17 -8.56 -5.35
N ALA A 189 -6.91 -8.99 -5.10
CA ALA A 189 -6.45 -10.34 -5.39
C ALA A 189 -7.28 -11.40 -4.65
N ARG A 190 -7.57 -11.19 -3.37
CA ARG A 190 -8.40 -12.10 -2.56
C ARG A 190 -9.81 -12.22 -3.10
N VAL A 191 -10.48 -11.10 -3.38
CA VAL A 191 -11.83 -11.09 -3.97
C VAL A 191 -11.86 -11.84 -5.30
N LYS A 192 -10.81 -11.71 -6.13
CA LYS A 192 -10.70 -12.44 -7.40
C LYS A 192 -10.44 -13.94 -7.23
N LYS A 193 -9.85 -14.39 -6.11
CA LYS A 193 -9.68 -15.82 -5.79
C LYS A 193 -10.96 -16.46 -5.25
N THR A 194 -11.81 -15.68 -4.57
CA THR A 194 -13.01 -16.21 -3.90
C THR A 194 -14.28 -16.12 -4.75
N ARG A 195 -14.40 -15.13 -5.64
CA ARG A 195 -15.58 -14.91 -6.49
C ARG A 195 -15.40 -15.48 -7.89
N SER A 196 -16.51 -15.81 -8.54
CA SER A 196 -16.52 -16.29 -9.93
C SER A 196 -16.18 -15.15 -10.92
N ASP A 197 -15.56 -15.46 -12.06
CA ASP A 197 -15.10 -14.45 -13.04
C ASP A 197 -16.20 -13.47 -13.49
N GLY A 198 -17.46 -13.90 -13.54
CA GLY A 198 -18.60 -13.07 -13.92
C GLY A 198 -18.99 -12.01 -12.87
N GLU A 199 -18.80 -12.31 -11.58
CA GLU A 199 -19.11 -11.39 -10.48
C GLU A 199 -17.98 -10.37 -10.26
N VAL A 200 -16.73 -10.79 -10.49
CA VAL A 200 -15.53 -9.95 -10.33
C VAL A 200 -15.53 -8.77 -11.32
N GLN A 201 -16.07 -8.96 -12.52
CA GLN A 201 -16.07 -7.94 -13.58
C GLN A 201 -16.86 -6.68 -13.21
N ASN A 202 -17.96 -6.81 -12.45
CA ASN A 202 -18.78 -5.67 -12.05
C ASN A 202 -18.31 -5.01 -10.76
N VAL A 203 -17.43 -5.69 -10.03
CA VAL A 203 -17.00 -5.33 -8.68
C VAL A 203 -15.67 -4.58 -8.68
N MET A 204 -14.78 -4.90 -9.63
CA MET A 204 -13.44 -4.32 -9.69
C MET A 204 -13.43 -2.99 -10.47
N PRO A 205 -12.57 -2.03 -10.07
CA PRO A 205 -12.24 -0.89 -10.91
C PRO A 205 -11.84 -1.36 -12.31
N GLU A 206 -12.28 -0.64 -13.35
CA GLU A 206 -12.03 -1.00 -14.75
C GLU A 206 -10.56 -1.34 -15.03
N ARG A 207 -9.64 -0.53 -14.46
CA ARG A 207 -8.19 -0.71 -14.59
C ARG A 207 -7.66 -2.01 -14.01
N LEU A 208 -8.37 -2.64 -13.07
CA LEU A 208 -7.93 -3.87 -12.39
C LEU A 208 -8.55 -5.15 -12.96
N ARG A 209 -9.63 -5.05 -13.76
CA ARG A 209 -10.38 -6.21 -14.28
C ARG A 209 -9.52 -7.17 -15.10
N GLY A 210 -8.59 -6.62 -15.88
CA GLY A 210 -7.70 -7.39 -16.77
C GLY A 210 -6.57 -8.17 -16.09
N TYR A 211 -6.32 -7.94 -14.79
CA TYR A 211 -5.22 -8.62 -14.08
C TYR A 211 -5.71 -9.88 -13.37
N SER A 212 -4.95 -10.98 -13.45
CA SER A 212 -5.22 -12.18 -12.66
C SER A 212 -5.02 -11.92 -11.15
N ALA A 213 -5.53 -12.82 -10.31
CA ALA A 213 -5.31 -12.69 -8.87
C ALA A 213 -3.82 -12.71 -8.49
N ASP A 214 -3.01 -13.51 -9.17
CA ASP A 214 -1.57 -13.58 -8.92
C ASP A 214 -0.86 -12.31 -9.38
N GLN A 215 -1.26 -11.71 -10.51
CA GLN A 215 -0.73 -10.42 -10.95
C GLN A 215 -1.08 -9.30 -9.97
N LEU A 216 -2.30 -9.28 -9.42
CA LEU A 216 -2.70 -8.31 -8.40
C LEU A 216 -1.88 -8.49 -7.10
N GLU A 217 -1.59 -9.73 -6.72
CA GLU A 217 -0.76 -10.05 -5.56
C GLU A 217 0.71 -9.65 -5.77
N GLU A 218 1.25 -9.84 -6.98
CA GLU A 218 2.59 -9.37 -7.35
C GLU A 218 2.67 -7.83 -7.33
N MET A 219 1.65 -7.14 -7.86
CA MET A 219 1.54 -5.69 -7.77
C MET A 219 1.49 -5.22 -6.31
N ALA A 220 0.76 -5.92 -5.45
CA ALA A 220 0.70 -5.65 -4.02
C ALA A 220 2.08 -5.84 -3.36
N SER A 221 2.78 -6.92 -3.69
CA SER A 221 4.14 -7.21 -3.19
C SER A 221 5.11 -6.08 -3.52
N ARG A 222 5.08 -5.59 -4.77
CA ARG A 222 5.90 -4.43 -5.19
C ARG A 222 5.56 -3.17 -4.42
N ASP A 223 4.29 -2.89 -4.17
CA ASP A 223 3.89 -1.74 -3.36
C ASP A 223 4.35 -1.88 -1.90
N PHE A 224 4.23 -3.07 -1.30
CA PHE A 224 4.74 -3.32 0.05
C PHE A 224 6.26 -3.20 0.14
N PHE A 225 6.98 -3.64 -0.90
CA PHE A 225 8.42 -3.45 -1.01
C PHE A 225 8.78 -1.96 -0.94
N PHE A 226 8.14 -1.11 -1.74
CA PHE A 226 8.37 0.34 -1.67
C PHE A 226 7.92 0.95 -0.33
N GLY A 227 6.79 0.50 0.22
CA GLY A 227 6.34 0.89 1.55
C GLY A 227 7.40 0.62 2.62
N GLY A 228 8.02 -0.57 2.59
CA GLY A 228 9.13 -0.97 3.44
C GLY A 228 10.40 -0.18 3.20
N ARG A 229 10.75 0.05 1.92
CA ARG A 229 11.91 0.85 1.50
C ARG A 229 11.86 2.28 2.05
N TYR A 230 10.66 2.88 2.14
CA TYR A 230 10.46 4.21 2.70
C TYR A 230 10.21 4.21 4.23
N GLY A 231 10.20 3.04 4.89
CA GLY A 231 10.25 2.92 6.34
C GLY A 231 9.04 2.27 7.02
N ASN A 232 8.02 1.82 6.29
CA ASN A 232 6.87 1.15 6.89
C ASN A 232 7.19 -0.33 7.22
N LYS A 233 7.21 -0.67 8.52
CA LYS A 233 7.58 -2.02 8.99
C LYS A 233 6.55 -3.08 8.68
N VAL A 234 5.26 -2.72 8.65
CA VAL A 234 4.20 -3.65 8.28
C VAL A 234 4.30 -4.00 6.80
N ALA A 235 4.52 -2.99 5.95
CA ALA A 235 4.77 -3.20 4.53
C ALA A 235 6.02 -4.05 4.28
N GLN A 236 7.11 -3.81 5.02
CA GLN A 236 8.31 -4.66 4.93
C GLN A 236 8.00 -6.14 5.19
N GLN A 237 7.19 -6.45 6.21
CA GLN A 237 6.77 -7.83 6.50
C GLN A 237 5.84 -8.39 5.42
N LEU A 238 4.88 -7.59 4.95
CA LEU A 238 3.94 -8.01 3.91
C LEU A 238 4.61 -8.21 2.55
N ALA A 239 5.67 -7.46 2.24
CA ALA A 239 6.47 -7.64 1.03
C ALA A 239 7.02 -9.06 0.97
N VAL A 240 7.61 -9.56 2.06
CA VAL A 240 8.12 -10.93 2.17
C VAL A 240 6.99 -11.96 2.03
N GLN A 241 5.85 -11.74 2.68
CA GLN A 241 4.72 -12.69 2.64
C GLN A 241 4.06 -12.80 1.27
N THR A 242 4.10 -11.73 0.48
CA THR A 242 3.47 -11.66 -0.85
C THR A 242 4.45 -11.94 -1.98
N ASN A 243 5.76 -12.00 -1.70
CA ASN A 243 6.79 -12.24 -2.71
C ASN A 243 6.68 -13.69 -3.26
N PRO A 244 6.52 -13.86 -4.59
CA PRO A 244 6.33 -15.18 -5.20
C PRO A 244 7.57 -16.08 -5.06
N TYR A 245 8.77 -15.51 -5.06
CA TYR A 245 10.02 -16.24 -4.84
C TYR A 245 10.11 -16.76 -3.42
N ALA A 246 9.82 -15.90 -2.42
CA ALA A 246 9.81 -16.31 -1.01
C ALA A 246 8.81 -17.47 -0.78
N LYS A 247 7.64 -17.43 -1.40
CA LYS A 247 6.65 -18.53 -1.34
C LYS A 247 7.15 -19.80 -2.00
N MET A 248 7.78 -19.71 -3.18
CA MET A 248 8.32 -20.87 -3.89
C MET A 248 9.43 -21.54 -3.06
N CYS A 249 10.40 -20.76 -2.57
CA CYS A 249 11.47 -21.26 -1.72
C CYS A 249 10.91 -21.90 -0.44
N GLY A 250 9.93 -21.27 0.21
CA GLY A 250 9.26 -21.82 1.38
C GLY A 250 8.55 -23.15 1.11
N ALA A 251 7.89 -23.29 -0.05
CA ALA A 251 7.25 -24.54 -0.46
C ALA A 251 8.26 -25.66 -0.72
N ILE A 252 9.38 -25.35 -1.40
CA ILE A 252 10.46 -26.30 -1.67
C ILE A 252 11.07 -26.80 -0.35
N VAL A 253 11.39 -25.89 0.57
CA VAL A 253 11.96 -26.23 1.88
C VAL A 253 10.99 -27.07 2.69
N LYS A 254 9.70 -26.71 2.72
CA LYS A 254 8.66 -27.46 3.45
C LYS A 254 8.51 -28.89 2.91
N GLU A 255 8.55 -29.05 1.59
CA GLU A 255 8.47 -30.37 0.94
C GLU A 255 9.73 -31.22 1.20
N ALA A 256 10.91 -30.61 1.20
CA ALA A 256 12.16 -31.29 1.55
C ALA A 256 12.12 -31.77 3.03
N MET A 257 11.72 -30.90 3.96
CA MET A 257 11.58 -31.26 5.37
C MET A 257 10.55 -32.38 5.60
N ARG A 258 9.44 -32.37 4.87
CA ARG A 258 8.42 -33.44 4.93
C ARG A 258 9.01 -34.78 4.53
N LYS A 259 9.77 -34.82 3.43
CA LYS A 259 10.44 -36.05 2.96
C LYS A 259 11.48 -36.59 3.95
N GLU A 260 12.22 -35.71 4.62
CA GLU A 260 13.19 -36.11 5.65
C GLU A 260 12.52 -36.66 6.93
N MET A 261 11.28 -36.25 7.24
CA MET A 261 10.53 -36.80 8.39
C MET A 261 9.85 -38.14 8.08
N GLU A 262 9.59 -38.43 6.81
CA GLU A 262 8.93 -39.66 6.34
C GLU A 262 9.93 -40.78 5.99
N GLY A 263 11.22 -40.46 5.85
CA GLY A 263 12.32 -41.40 5.61
C GLY A 263 13.07 -41.77 6.88
#